data_AF-A0A4Q3B0L2-F1
#
_entry.id   AF-A0A4Q3B0L2-F1
#
_cell.length_a   1.000
_cell.length_b   1.000
_cell.length_c   1.000
_cell.angle_alpha   90.00
_cell.angle_beta   90.00
_cell.angle_gamma   90.00
#
_symmetry.space_group_name_H-M   'P 1'
#
loop_
_entity.id
_entity.type
_entity.pdbx_description
1 polymer ?
#
loop_
_entity_poly.entity_id
_entity_poly.type
_entity_poly.pdbx_seq_one_letter_code
_entity_poly.pdbx_strand_id
1 'polypeptide(L)'
;MSISGFSYIKNDSGSLRLTLWNSQYVLPDSGIINSTANAGFAQLLNGFYVWNKQDSAGLLSISLVPVKWNYIVVNDYLKNDFVNDAKIGLYYDIFPGQSKNSTIKTVNGTPLFYMKEKRSGISIGDNIYSIICKMTGSLLILLFVHLCAIYLSVKRRFLTAFIFLASTIIFLRILSYLLPIPFNLRQLELFDPTIYSSNFILRSLGDLLINAVLFVWIVIFVRTQLHQKNIRFTLTTNYQRWILLVTTSVIIVAATLVGGTVIRSLIADSQISFNVINFFSLNFYSVIGLVILCCIAIGYYFLCQTMVFLLKPHFPKIFPVLYLAVCITGLLALTLGFGSLIGSFAIYTLIWLMCFLFLLNTDYLDLLASRIVSSKMVFWIFFFSVSITSIIISENNRKELRNRNHYAEILATKVDPASQPILNSMLTNFRLDFLAGNFERLK
;
A
#
# COMPACT_ATOMS: atom_id res chain seq x y z
N MET A 1 8.67 7.42 33.00
CA MET A 1 9.66 8.47 32.70
C MET A 1 10.92 8.14 33.47
N SER A 2 12.01 7.72 32.82
CA SER A 2 13.28 7.40 33.48
C SER A 2 14.16 8.65 33.53
N ILE A 3 14.52 9.09 34.74
CA ILE A 3 15.43 10.22 34.95
C ILE A 3 16.86 9.69 34.90
N SER A 4 17.70 10.29 34.07
CA SER A 4 19.12 9.92 33.98
C SER A 4 19.94 10.78 34.96
N GLY A 5 20.56 10.16 35.95
CA GLY A 5 21.39 10.80 36.97
C GLY A 5 22.86 10.49 36.79
N PHE A 6 23.72 11.49 36.99
CA PHE A 6 25.17 11.44 36.89
C PHE A 6 25.79 12.13 38.10
N SER A 7 26.83 11.56 38.71
CA SER A 7 27.58 12.22 39.79
C SER A 7 29.07 12.23 39.50
N TYR A 8 29.68 13.40 39.67
CA TYR A 8 31.08 13.68 39.42
C TYR A 8 31.77 14.10 40.72
N ILE A 9 32.96 13.57 40.97
CA ILE A 9 33.82 14.02 42.08
C ILE A 9 34.83 15.01 41.51
N LYS A 10 35.04 16.13 42.20
CA LYS A 10 36.12 17.06 41.91
C LYS A 10 37.42 16.54 42.50
N ASN A 11 38.43 16.32 41.67
CA ASN A 11 39.79 16.07 42.15
C ASN A 11 40.43 17.38 42.64
N ASP A 12 41.51 17.28 43.42
CA ASP A 12 42.27 18.42 43.96
C ASP A 12 42.81 19.37 42.86
N SER A 13 42.90 18.89 41.62
CA SER A 13 43.27 19.67 40.42
C SER A 13 42.11 20.42 39.75
N GLY A 14 40.89 20.34 40.29
CA GLY A 14 39.67 20.89 39.69
C GLY A 14 39.07 20.04 38.57
N SER A 15 39.69 18.90 38.22
CA SER A 15 39.15 17.99 37.20
C SER A 15 37.96 17.18 37.74
N LEU A 16 36.87 17.14 36.95
CA LEU A 16 35.66 16.38 37.28
C LEU A 16 35.76 14.94 36.76
N ARG A 17 35.64 13.97 37.66
CA ARG A 17 35.61 12.54 37.31
C ARG A 17 34.22 11.97 37.53
N LEU A 18 33.60 11.42 36.48
CA LEU A 18 32.32 10.72 36.58
C LEU A 18 32.50 9.44 37.42
N THR A 19 31.66 9.26 38.44
CA THR A 19 31.76 8.12 39.38
C THR A 19 30.51 7.26 39.40
N LEU A 20 29.33 7.87 39.26
CA LEU A 20 28.04 7.18 39.29
C LEU A 20 27.18 7.65 38.13
N TRP A 21 26.54 6.70 37.44
CA TRP A 21 25.50 6.97 36.45
C TRP A 21 24.48 5.83 36.44
N ASN A 22 23.22 6.13 36.12
CA ASN A 22 22.14 5.13 36.07
C ASN A 22 21.61 4.87 34.65
N SER A 23 22.21 5.52 33.63
CA SER A 23 21.71 5.53 32.26
C SER A 23 22.87 5.59 31.27
N GLN A 24 22.70 4.91 30.13
CA GLN A 24 23.66 4.90 29.02
C GLN A 24 23.14 5.63 27.77
N TYR A 25 21.96 6.24 27.85
CA TYR A 25 21.31 6.83 26.68
C TYR A 25 22.01 8.11 26.20
N VAL A 26 22.52 8.93 27.13
CA VAL A 26 23.19 10.21 26.83
C VAL A 26 24.09 10.60 27.99
N LEU A 27 25.16 11.37 27.71
CA LEU A 27 25.99 12.01 28.73
C LEU A 27 25.72 13.51 28.78
N PRO A 28 25.84 14.17 29.95
CA PRO A 28 25.81 15.63 30.04
C PRO A 28 26.97 16.23 29.23
N ASP A 29 26.67 17.21 28.38
CA ASP A 29 27.69 17.93 27.63
C ASP A 29 28.44 18.93 28.54
N SER A 30 29.65 19.30 28.13
CA SER A 30 30.51 20.32 28.73
C SER A 30 29.77 21.63 29.07
N GLY A 31 28.82 22.04 28.22
CA GLY A 31 27.97 23.21 28.46
C GLY A 31 27.09 23.09 29.70
N ILE A 32 26.60 21.90 30.04
CA ILE A 32 25.79 21.64 31.25
C ILE A 32 26.71 21.57 32.48
N ILE A 33 27.83 20.86 32.34
CA ILE A 33 28.80 20.64 33.42
C ILE A 33 29.37 21.99 33.89
N ASN A 34 29.78 22.85 32.96
CA ASN A 34 30.41 24.14 33.23
C ASN A 34 29.41 25.30 33.43
N SER A 35 28.10 25.06 33.28
CA SER A 35 27.08 26.12 33.46
C SER A 35 27.07 26.68 34.88
N THR A 36 26.84 27.98 35.05
CA THR A 36 26.63 28.59 36.38
C THR A 36 25.20 28.41 36.90
N ALA A 37 24.28 27.96 36.05
CA ALA A 37 22.89 27.71 36.43
C ALA A 37 22.72 26.32 37.09
N ASN A 38 21.79 26.25 38.04
CA ASN A 38 21.42 24.99 38.72
C ASN A 38 20.33 24.21 37.97
N ALA A 39 19.70 24.82 36.98
CA ALA A 39 18.66 24.19 36.17
C ALA A 39 18.62 24.83 34.79
N GLY A 40 18.19 24.07 33.79
CA GLY A 40 18.02 24.60 32.45
C GLY A 40 17.44 23.59 31.47
N PHE A 41 17.52 23.97 30.20
CA PHE A 41 17.09 23.14 29.08
C PHE A 41 18.22 23.04 28.07
N ALA A 42 18.45 21.85 27.52
CA ALA A 42 19.51 21.61 26.56
C ALA A 42 19.07 20.58 25.51
N GLN A 43 19.54 20.78 24.29
CA GLN A 43 19.48 19.77 23.23
C GLN A 43 20.80 18.97 23.26
N LEU A 44 20.69 17.66 23.45
CA LEU A 44 21.80 16.71 23.39
C LEU A 44 21.67 15.86 22.10
N LEU A 45 22.65 14.99 21.86
CA LEU A 45 22.76 14.20 20.62
C LEU A 45 21.52 13.40 20.23
N ASN A 46 20.74 12.95 21.22
CA ASN A 46 19.59 12.08 21.00
C ASN A 46 18.24 12.74 21.35
N GLY A 47 18.21 13.99 21.80
CA GLY A 47 16.96 14.59 22.23
C GLY A 47 17.09 15.87 23.06
N PHE A 48 15.95 16.33 23.52
CA PHE A 48 15.78 17.52 24.34
C PHE A 48 15.57 17.14 25.81
N TYR A 49 16.31 17.80 26.69
CA TYR A 49 16.35 17.49 28.12
C TYR A 49 16.17 18.74 28.96
N VAL A 50 15.39 18.59 30.03
CA VAL A 50 15.47 19.49 31.18
C VAL A 50 16.52 18.92 32.11
N TRP A 51 17.45 19.76 32.55
CA TRP A 51 18.54 19.35 33.43
C TRP A 51 18.52 20.14 34.72
N ASN A 52 18.87 19.48 35.82
CA ASN A 52 19.11 20.09 37.12
C ASN A 52 20.49 19.67 37.62
N LYS A 53 21.17 20.57 38.32
CA LYS A 53 22.51 20.41 38.83
C LYS A 53 22.59 20.87 40.28
N GLN A 54 23.25 20.08 41.10
CA GLN A 54 23.54 20.41 42.48
C GLN A 54 25.02 20.11 42.76
N ASP A 55 25.70 21.07 43.36
CA ASP A 55 27.10 20.99 43.74
C ASP A 55 27.15 21.10 45.27
N SER A 56 27.46 19.99 45.94
CA SER A 56 27.48 19.93 47.40
C SER A 56 28.64 19.07 47.86
N ALA A 57 29.44 19.60 48.79
CA ALA A 57 30.56 18.88 49.42
C ALA A 57 31.55 18.23 48.43
N GLY A 58 31.87 18.90 47.31
CA GLY A 58 32.80 18.39 46.30
C GLY A 58 32.22 17.36 45.32
N LEU A 59 30.93 17.03 45.47
CA LEU A 59 30.17 16.17 44.57
C LEU A 59 29.25 17.01 43.69
N LEU A 60 29.41 16.88 42.38
CA LEU A 60 28.54 17.50 41.38
C LEU A 60 27.56 16.45 40.86
N SER A 61 26.28 16.58 41.22
CA SER A 61 25.21 15.71 40.73
C SER A 61 24.39 16.42 39.65
N ILE A 62 24.21 15.76 38.52
CA ILE A 62 23.44 16.23 37.35
C ILE A 62 22.32 15.24 37.09
N SER A 63 21.10 15.74 36.96
CA SER A 63 19.93 14.96 36.55
C SER A 63 19.42 15.46 35.22
N LEU A 64 19.17 14.56 34.28
CA LEU A 64 18.60 14.80 32.95
C LEU A 64 17.22 14.15 32.86
N VAL A 65 16.22 14.96 32.57
CA VAL A 65 14.83 14.54 32.35
C VAL A 65 14.53 14.67 30.86
N PRO A 66 14.32 13.56 30.13
CA PRO A 66 14.05 13.62 28.70
C PRO A 66 12.65 14.17 28.44
N VAL A 67 12.56 15.17 27.56
CA VAL A 67 11.29 15.80 27.15
C VAL A 67 10.82 15.23 25.81
N LYS A 68 11.73 15.19 24.83
CA LYS A 68 11.44 14.73 23.47
C LYS A 68 12.68 14.10 22.85
N TRP A 69 12.51 12.95 22.21
CA TRP A 69 13.58 12.32 21.43
C TRP A 69 13.78 13.03 20.10
N ASN A 70 15.03 13.14 19.67
CA ASN A 70 15.40 13.80 18.41
C ASN A 70 16.61 13.08 17.79
N TYR A 71 16.38 11.86 17.30
CA TYR A 71 17.36 11.04 16.60
C TYR A 71 17.54 11.52 15.15
N ILE A 72 18.78 11.42 14.66
CA ILE A 72 19.11 11.68 13.25
C ILE A 72 18.52 10.59 12.34
N VAL A 73 18.45 9.34 12.85
CA VAL A 73 17.90 8.18 12.13
C VAL A 73 16.59 7.76 12.80
N VAL A 74 15.50 7.78 12.04
CA VAL A 74 14.15 7.40 12.49
C VAL A 74 13.78 6.07 11.84
N ASN A 75 13.31 5.12 12.66
CA ASN A 75 12.79 3.83 12.20
C ASN A 75 11.65 3.38 13.13
N ASP A 76 11.15 2.16 12.93
CA ASP A 76 10.03 1.64 13.74
C ASP A 76 10.33 1.55 15.25
N TYR A 77 11.62 1.48 15.62
CA TYR A 77 12.10 1.39 17.00
C TYR A 77 12.56 2.75 17.56
N LEU A 78 13.07 3.66 16.72
CA LEU A 78 13.59 4.98 17.09
C LEU A 78 12.70 6.07 16.50
N LYS A 79 11.83 6.66 17.31
CA LYS A 79 10.88 7.70 16.90
C LYS A 79 11.13 9.01 17.62
N ASN A 80 10.97 10.12 16.89
CA ASN A 80 11.21 11.47 17.39
C ASN A 80 9.96 12.06 18.07
N ASP A 81 9.55 11.44 19.16
CA ASP A 81 8.33 11.76 19.89
C ASP A 81 8.60 12.28 21.31
N PHE A 82 7.58 12.92 21.89
CA PHE A 82 7.62 13.31 23.30
C PHE A 82 7.59 12.07 24.20
N VAL A 83 8.44 12.06 25.23
CA VAL A 83 8.65 10.86 26.06
C VAL A 83 7.42 10.45 26.85
N ASN A 84 6.59 11.41 27.25
CA ASN A 84 5.40 11.15 28.06
C ASN A 84 4.16 10.78 27.22
N ASP A 85 3.96 11.46 26.09
CA ASP A 85 2.86 11.18 25.17
C ASP A 85 3.25 11.51 23.73
N ALA A 86 3.38 10.48 22.90
CA ALA A 86 3.73 10.61 21.50
C ALA A 86 2.71 11.45 20.71
N LYS A 87 1.44 11.51 21.15
CA LYS A 87 0.40 12.30 20.48
C LYS A 87 0.70 13.80 20.52
N ILE A 88 1.42 14.28 21.53
CA ILE A 88 1.83 15.70 21.61
C ILE A 88 2.72 16.06 20.42
N GLY A 89 3.56 15.12 19.96
CA GLY A 89 4.44 15.30 18.81
C GLY A 89 3.71 15.47 17.48
N LEU A 90 2.43 15.12 17.41
CA LEU A 90 1.59 15.34 16.23
C LEU A 90 1.19 16.82 16.09
N TYR A 91 0.91 17.49 17.21
CA TYR A 91 0.35 18.84 17.23
C TYR A 91 1.41 19.92 17.50
N TYR A 92 2.42 19.59 18.30
CA TYR A 92 3.40 20.55 18.80
C TYR A 92 4.83 20.07 18.55
N ASP A 93 5.72 21.02 18.35
CA ASP A 93 7.16 20.81 18.34
C ASP A 93 7.87 21.79 19.29
N ILE A 94 9.08 21.46 19.70
CA ILE A 94 9.92 22.35 20.51
C ILE A 94 10.60 23.34 19.59
N PHE A 95 10.44 24.64 19.87
CA PHE A 95 11.06 25.71 19.09
C PHE A 95 12.27 26.29 19.85
N PRO A 96 13.45 26.41 19.19
CA PRO A 96 14.67 26.92 19.82
C PRO A 96 14.72 28.46 19.94
N GLY A 97 13.63 29.18 19.74
CA GLY A 97 13.57 30.66 19.80
C GLY A 97 12.47 31.20 20.72
N GLN A 98 12.39 32.51 20.89
CA GLN A 98 11.40 33.14 21.77
C GLN A 98 9.99 33.14 21.15
N SER A 99 9.00 32.60 21.87
CA SER A 99 7.57 32.70 21.53
C SER A 99 6.78 33.22 22.74
N LYS A 100 5.92 34.23 22.54
CA LYS A 100 5.16 34.87 23.63
C LYS A 100 4.00 34.03 24.18
N ASN A 101 3.44 33.10 23.41
CA ASN A 101 2.14 32.48 23.72
C ASN A 101 2.19 31.01 24.16
N SER A 102 3.37 30.43 24.36
CA SER A 102 3.53 28.98 24.58
C SER A 102 4.83 28.60 25.30
N THR A 103 5.19 29.38 26.32
CA THR A 103 6.39 29.16 27.14
C THR A 103 6.12 28.16 28.25
N ILE A 104 6.91 27.09 28.31
CA ILE A 104 6.95 26.21 29.49
C ILE A 104 7.99 26.78 30.47
N LYS A 105 7.58 26.96 31.72
CA LYS A 105 8.39 27.56 32.79
C LYS A 105 8.63 26.57 33.92
N THR A 106 9.70 26.77 34.67
CA THR A 106 9.91 26.10 35.96
C THR A 106 8.89 26.56 37.00
N VAL A 107 8.82 25.87 38.15
CA VAL A 107 8.01 26.28 39.32
C VAL A 107 8.36 27.70 39.79
N ASN A 108 9.61 28.12 39.60
CA ASN A 108 10.11 29.44 39.97
C ASN A 108 9.89 30.51 38.87
N GLY A 109 9.20 30.16 37.79
CA GLY A 109 8.85 31.08 36.71
C GLY A 109 9.93 31.31 35.65
N THR A 110 11.07 30.61 35.70
CA THR A 110 12.11 30.72 34.67
C THR A 110 11.71 29.96 33.39
N PRO A 111 11.85 30.55 32.19
CA PRO A 111 11.48 29.88 30.94
C PRO A 111 12.46 28.77 30.58
N LEU A 112 11.95 27.57 30.24
CA LEU A 112 12.76 26.42 29.81
C LEU A 112 12.79 26.30 28.29
N PHE A 113 11.62 26.16 27.67
CA PHE A 113 11.48 26.01 26.22
C PHE A 113 10.11 26.48 25.75
N TYR A 114 9.96 26.57 24.44
CA TYR A 114 8.74 27.05 23.79
C TYR A 114 8.15 25.95 22.94
N MET A 115 6.83 25.77 23.02
CA MET A 115 6.11 24.90 22.11
C MET A 115 5.63 25.71 20.91
N LYS A 116 5.83 25.19 19.71
CA LYS A 116 5.26 25.74 18.49
C LYS A 116 4.28 24.72 17.94
N GLU A 117 3.06 25.19 17.69
CA GLU A 117 2.08 24.39 16.96
C GLU A 117 2.61 24.11 15.55
N LYS A 118 2.57 22.85 15.13
CA LYS A 118 2.86 22.45 13.76
C LYS A 118 1.77 23.03 12.86
N ARG A 119 2.03 24.21 12.27
CA ARG A 119 1.12 24.84 11.30
C ARG A 119 1.02 24.00 10.04
N SER A 120 0.04 23.11 9.97
CA SER A 120 -0.49 22.57 8.71
C SER A 120 -1.69 21.66 8.94
N GLY A 121 -2.90 22.21 8.79
CA GLY A 121 -4.10 21.52 8.28
C GLY A 121 -4.30 20.05 8.69
N ILE A 122 -4.09 19.71 9.96
CA ILE A 122 -4.49 18.40 10.47
C ILE A 122 -6.00 18.45 10.54
N SER A 123 -6.66 18.03 9.46
CA SER A 123 -8.10 17.79 9.48
C SER A 123 -8.36 16.91 10.69
N ILE A 124 -9.10 17.44 11.66
CA ILE A 124 -9.60 16.67 12.79
C ILE A 124 -10.14 15.37 12.19
N GLY A 125 -9.52 14.24 12.53
CA GLY A 125 -10.02 12.94 12.11
C GLY A 125 -11.48 12.86 12.56
N ASP A 126 -12.37 12.52 11.64
CA ASP A 126 -13.79 12.38 11.97
C ASP A 126 -13.95 11.45 13.20
N ASN A 127 -14.80 11.83 14.14
CA ASN A 127 -15.16 10.96 15.26
C ASN A 127 -15.66 9.61 14.71
N ILE A 128 -15.40 8.50 15.41
CA ILE A 128 -15.81 7.15 14.98
C ILE A 128 -17.31 7.08 14.66
N TYR A 129 -18.16 7.78 15.42
CA TYR A 129 -19.60 7.88 15.14
C TYR A 129 -19.91 8.64 13.85
N SER A 130 -19.15 9.71 13.54
CA SER A 130 -19.25 10.42 12.27
C SER A 130 -18.87 9.50 11.11
N ILE A 131 -17.79 8.72 11.25
CA ILE A 131 -17.36 7.74 10.25
C ILE A 131 -18.44 6.68 10.02
N ILE A 132 -19.01 6.12 11.09
CA ILE A 132 -20.09 5.11 10.99
C ILE A 132 -21.31 5.70 10.28
N CYS A 133 -21.80 6.86 10.70
CA CYS A 133 -22.94 7.53 10.06
C CYS A 133 -22.68 7.82 8.57
N LYS A 134 -21.46 8.25 8.23
CA LYS A 134 -21.01 8.46 6.85
C LYS A 134 -21.03 7.16 6.04
N MET A 135 -20.52 6.06 6.59
CA MET A 135 -20.52 4.74 5.93
C MET A 135 -21.94 4.17 5.77
N THR A 136 -22.80 4.32 6.78
CA THR A 136 -24.20 3.90 6.68
C THR A 136 -24.96 4.74 5.65
N GLY A 137 -24.75 6.07 5.65
CA GLY A 137 -25.35 6.98 4.67
C GLY A 137 -24.93 6.65 3.25
N SER A 138 -23.65 6.35 3.02
CA SER A 138 -23.16 5.94 1.68
C SER A 138 -23.75 4.61 1.23
N LEU A 139 -23.89 3.63 2.14
CA LEU A 139 -24.54 2.36 1.85
C LEU A 139 -26.02 2.55 1.50
N LEU A 140 -26.75 3.41 2.21
CA LEU A 140 -28.14 3.73 1.91
C LEU A 140 -28.30 4.40 0.54
N ILE A 141 -27.38 5.30 0.16
CA ILE A 141 -27.37 5.91 -1.18
C ILE A 141 -27.12 4.84 -2.25
N LEU A 142 -26.15 3.94 -2.06
CA LEU A 142 -25.89 2.85 -3.00
C LEU A 142 -27.08 1.89 -3.11
N LEU A 143 -27.74 1.58 -1.99
CA LEU A 143 -28.97 0.79 -1.95
C LEU A 143 -30.11 1.49 -2.70
N PHE A 144 -30.29 2.80 -2.50
CA PHE A 144 -31.27 3.58 -3.23
C PHE A 144 -31.00 3.55 -4.75
N VAL A 145 -29.75 3.78 -5.17
CA VAL A 145 -29.35 3.66 -6.58
C VAL A 145 -29.63 2.25 -7.12
N HIS A 146 -29.36 1.20 -6.33
CA HIS A 146 -29.70 -0.18 -6.69
C HIS A 146 -31.18 -0.37 -6.96
N LEU A 147 -32.03 0.08 -6.04
CA LEU A 147 -33.48 -0.03 -6.13
C LEU A 147 -34.01 0.75 -7.34
N CYS A 148 -33.49 1.95 -7.60
CA CYS A 148 -33.80 2.72 -8.81
C CYS A 148 -33.41 1.97 -10.08
N ALA A 149 -32.24 1.34 -10.11
CA ALA A 149 -31.80 0.53 -11.25
C ALA A 149 -32.71 -0.69 -11.48
N ILE A 150 -33.14 -1.37 -10.41
CA ILE A 150 -34.13 -2.46 -10.50
C ILE A 150 -35.46 -1.93 -11.05
N TYR A 151 -35.99 -0.84 -10.48
CA TYR A 151 -37.24 -0.22 -10.93
C TYR A 151 -37.19 0.15 -12.42
N LEU A 152 -36.09 0.78 -12.85
CA LEU A 152 -35.88 1.17 -14.25
C LEU A 152 -35.76 -0.05 -15.17
N SER A 153 -35.13 -1.13 -14.68
CA SER A 153 -35.05 -2.38 -15.42
C SER A 153 -36.45 -2.92 -15.67
N VAL A 154 -37.31 -2.97 -14.64
CA VAL A 154 -38.69 -3.51 -14.73
C VAL A 154 -39.57 -2.65 -15.63
N LYS A 155 -39.51 -1.31 -15.52
CA LYS A 155 -40.42 -0.41 -16.26
C LYS A 155 -39.97 -0.06 -17.69
N ARG A 156 -38.67 -0.06 -17.97
CA ARG A 156 -38.12 0.29 -19.30
C ARG A 156 -37.39 -0.90 -19.92
N ARG A 157 -36.13 -0.69 -20.32
CA ARG A 157 -35.25 -1.71 -20.89
C ARG A 157 -34.06 -1.93 -19.96
N PHE A 158 -33.56 -3.17 -19.94
CA PHE A 158 -32.36 -3.53 -19.19
C PHE A 158 -31.16 -2.62 -19.48
N LEU A 159 -30.94 -2.26 -20.75
CA LEU A 159 -29.81 -1.40 -21.14
C LEU A 159 -29.89 -0.02 -20.46
N THR A 160 -31.09 0.56 -20.32
CA THR A 160 -31.28 1.85 -19.64
C THR A 160 -30.94 1.73 -18.15
N ALA A 161 -31.32 0.62 -17.51
CA ALA A 161 -30.98 0.34 -16.12
C ALA A 161 -29.47 0.15 -15.91
N PHE A 162 -28.82 -0.60 -16.81
CA PHE A 162 -27.37 -0.78 -16.78
C PHE A 162 -26.62 0.54 -16.98
N ILE A 163 -26.99 1.34 -17.99
CA ILE A 163 -26.35 2.64 -18.25
C ILE A 163 -26.56 3.59 -17.06
N PHE A 164 -27.76 3.63 -16.49
CA PHE A 164 -28.04 4.42 -15.28
C PHE A 164 -27.14 4.00 -14.11
N LEU A 165 -27.08 2.70 -13.82
CA LEU A 165 -26.26 2.17 -12.72
C LEU A 165 -24.77 2.44 -12.95
N ALA A 166 -24.24 2.12 -14.14
CA ALA A 166 -22.84 2.31 -14.47
C ALA A 166 -22.45 3.80 -14.43
N SER A 167 -23.28 4.67 -15.03
CA SER A 167 -23.04 6.12 -15.06
C SER A 167 -23.08 6.74 -13.67
N THR A 168 -24.04 6.36 -12.82
CA THR A 168 -24.14 6.86 -11.44
C THR A 168 -22.95 6.41 -10.59
N ILE A 169 -22.51 5.16 -10.72
CA ILE A 169 -21.32 4.66 -10.01
C ILE A 169 -20.06 5.41 -10.46
N ILE A 170 -19.87 5.59 -11.76
CA ILE A 170 -18.71 6.33 -12.30
C ILE A 170 -18.74 7.77 -11.80
N PHE A 171 -19.90 8.43 -11.85
CA PHE A 171 -20.08 9.79 -11.34
C PHE A 171 -19.72 9.89 -9.86
N LEU A 172 -20.24 8.98 -9.02
CA LEU A 172 -19.92 8.94 -7.59
C LEU A 172 -18.43 8.68 -7.33
N ARG A 173 -17.79 7.81 -8.12
CA ARG A 173 -16.34 7.57 -8.00
C ARG A 173 -15.51 8.78 -8.42
N ILE A 174 -15.86 9.46 -9.50
CA ILE A 174 -15.19 10.71 -9.91
C ILE A 174 -15.34 11.76 -8.80
N LEU A 175 -16.56 11.92 -8.27
CA LEU A 175 -16.83 12.86 -7.19
C LEU A 175 -16.00 12.55 -5.94
N SER A 176 -15.89 11.27 -5.58
CA SER A 176 -15.07 10.79 -4.46
C SER A 176 -13.57 11.07 -4.63
N TYR A 177 -13.07 11.23 -5.87
CA TYR A 177 -11.66 11.57 -6.11
C TYR A 177 -11.39 13.08 -6.13
N LEU A 178 -12.39 13.89 -6.48
CA LEU A 178 -12.27 15.34 -6.64
C LEU A 178 -12.63 16.10 -5.36
N LEU A 179 -13.62 15.64 -4.61
CA LEU A 179 -14.12 16.33 -3.43
C LEU A 179 -13.60 15.67 -2.14
N PRO A 180 -12.88 16.40 -1.28
CA PRO A 180 -12.53 15.94 0.07
C PRO A 180 -13.75 15.83 1.00
N ILE A 181 -14.88 16.45 0.62
CA ILE A 181 -16.12 16.57 1.39
C ILE A 181 -17.23 15.92 0.56
N PRO A 182 -18.08 15.03 1.13
CA PRO A 182 -18.30 14.79 2.55
C PRO A 182 -17.42 13.69 3.18
N PHE A 183 -16.68 12.94 2.38
CA PHE A 183 -15.87 11.81 2.83
C PHE A 183 -14.38 12.12 2.65
N ASN A 184 -13.72 12.59 3.70
CA ASN A 184 -12.27 12.70 3.71
C ASN A 184 -11.67 11.30 3.95
N LEU A 185 -11.83 10.41 2.96
CA LEU A 185 -11.45 9.00 3.06
C LEU A 185 -9.96 8.82 3.37
N ARG A 186 -9.12 9.80 3.01
CA ARG A 186 -7.68 9.83 3.33
C ARG A 186 -7.37 9.89 4.83
N GLN A 187 -8.34 10.19 5.69
CA GLN A 187 -8.17 10.09 7.14
C GLN A 187 -8.11 8.63 7.62
N LEU A 188 -8.65 7.69 6.85
CA LEU A 188 -8.63 6.27 7.18
C LEU A 188 -7.32 5.65 6.67
N GLU A 189 -6.67 4.84 7.51
CA GLU A 189 -5.40 4.16 7.17
C GLU A 189 -5.50 3.34 5.88
N LEU A 190 -6.68 2.78 5.58
CA LEU A 190 -6.91 2.00 4.37
C LEU A 190 -6.71 2.79 3.06
N PHE A 191 -6.86 4.12 3.12
CA PHE A 191 -6.69 5.02 1.98
C PHE A 191 -5.30 5.68 1.95
N ASP A 192 -4.39 5.24 2.81
CA ASP A 192 -3.00 5.70 2.81
C ASP A 192 -2.26 5.13 1.58
N PRO A 193 -1.73 5.97 0.67
CA PRO A 193 -0.99 5.53 -0.51
C PRO A 193 0.33 4.84 -0.18
N THR A 194 0.86 4.97 1.05
CA THR A 194 2.10 4.30 1.47
C THR A 194 1.95 2.78 1.58
N ILE A 195 0.73 2.30 1.85
CA ILE A 195 0.41 0.86 1.97
C ILE A 195 0.30 0.23 0.58
N TYR A 196 -0.39 0.90 -0.34
CA TYR A 196 -0.53 0.49 -1.74
C TYR A 196 -0.83 1.70 -2.60
N SER A 197 -0.07 1.87 -3.69
CA SER A 197 -0.38 2.85 -4.73
C SER A 197 0.18 2.34 -6.05
N SER A 198 -0.69 2.12 -7.04
CA SER A 198 -0.27 1.66 -8.37
C SER A 198 -0.42 2.75 -9.43
N ASN A 199 -1.59 3.39 -9.51
CA ASN A 199 -1.91 4.35 -10.57
C ASN A 199 -2.90 5.41 -10.09
N PHE A 200 -3.17 6.43 -10.92
CA PHE A 200 -4.13 7.50 -10.60
C PHE A 200 -5.54 7.01 -10.23
N ILE A 201 -5.97 5.86 -10.75
CA ILE A 201 -7.26 5.20 -10.46
C ILE A 201 -7.17 4.25 -9.24
N LEU A 202 -5.98 3.75 -8.95
CA LEU A 202 -5.67 2.79 -7.88
C LEU A 202 -4.69 3.45 -6.90
N ARG A 203 -5.16 4.53 -6.25
CA ARG A 203 -4.34 5.40 -5.39
C ARG A 203 -4.05 4.80 -4.02
N SER A 204 -4.91 3.89 -3.58
CA SER A 204 -4.90 3.32 -2.23
C SER A 204 -5.51 1.92 -2.20
N LEU A 205 -5.25 1.17 -1.13
CA LEU A 205 -5.85 -0.17 -0.94
C LEU A 205 -7.38 -0.07 -0.83
N GLY A 206 -7.87 0.96 -0.14
CA GLY A 206 -9.31 1.23 0.00
C GLY A 206 -9.99 1.53 -1.33
N ASP A 207 -9.33 2.29 -2.21
CA ASP A 207 -9.85 2.53 -3.56
C ASP A 207 -9.93 1.27 -4.39
N LEU A 208 -8.92 0.40 -4.28
CA LEU A 208 -8.93 -0.90 -4.95
C LEU A 208 -10.07 -1.79 -4.42
N LEU A 209 -10.28 -1.83 -3.10
CA LEU A 209 -11.38 -2.56 -2.48
C LEU A 209 -12.74 -2.08 -2.99
N ILE A 210 -12.98 -0.77 -2.98
CA ILE A 210 -14.22 -0.19 -3.49
C ILE A 210 -14.42 -0.54 -4.96
N ASN A 211 -13.37 -0.40 -5.79
CA ASN A 211 -13.46 -0.73 -7.22
C ASN A 211 -13.77 -2.22 -7.45
N ALA A 212 -13.16 -3.12 -6.67
CA ALA A 212 -13.40 -4.56 -6.77
C ALA A 212 -14.84 -4.93 -6.36
N VAL A 213 -15.35 -4.35 -5.27
CA VAL A 213 -16.74 -4.57 -4.82
C VAL A 213 -17.75 -4.00 -5.82
N LEU A 214 -17.52 -2.78 -6.33
CA LEU A 214 -18.39 -2.17 -7.34
C LEU A 214 -18.39 -2.96 -8.65
N PHE A 215 -17.24 -3.48 -9.07
CA PHE A 215 -17.12 -4.37 -10.23
C PHE A 215 -17.97 -5.62 -10.05
N VAL A 216 -17.82 -6.33 -8.93
CA VAL A 216 -18.64 -7.51 -8.61
C VAL A 216 -20.13 -7.16 -8.59
N TRP A 217 -20.49 -6.04 -7.97
CA TRP A 217 -21.88 -5.59 -7.89
C TRP A 217 -22.50 -5.34 -9.28
N ILE A 218 -21.79 -4.64 -10.18
CA ILE A 218 -22.25 -4.40 -11.55
C ILE A 218 -22.43 -5.73 -12.30
N VAL A 219 -21.44 -6.64 -12.21
CA VAL A 219 -21.49 -7.93 -12.89
C VAL A 219 -22.65 -8.79 -12.38
N ILE A 220 -22.87 -8.86 -11.05
CA ILE A 220 -23.98 -9.60 -10.46
C ILE A 220 -25.32 -8.98 -10.87
N PHE A 221 -25.43 -7.65 -10.90
CA PHE A 221 -26.63 -6.96 -11.36
C PHE A 221 -26.96 -7.32 -12.81
N VAL A 222 -25.98 -7.23 -13.71
CA VAL A 222 -26.14 -7.59 -15.12
C VAL A 222 -26.56 -9.05 -15.27
N ARG A 223 -25.85 -9.97 -14.61
CA ARG A 223 -26.14 -11.41 -14.64
C ARG A 223 -27.56 -11.71 -14.17
N THR A 224 -27.97 -11.13 -13.05
CA THR A 224 -29.30 -11.33 -12.46
C THR A 224 -30.40 -10.85 -13.40
N GLN A 225 -30.25 -9.64 -13.95
CA GLN A 225 -31.25 -9.07 -14.85
C GLN A 225 -31.36 -9.83 -16.17
N LEU A 226 -30.24 -10.29 -16.74
CA LEU A 226 -30.24 -11.08 -17.97
C LEU A 226 -30.90 -12.45 -17.78
N HIS A 227 -30.61 -13.12 -16.67
CA HIS A 227 -31.15 -14.46 -16.39
C HIS A 227 -32.63 -14.43 -15.99
N GLN A 228 -33.04 -13.49 -15.13
CA GLN A 228 -34.45 -13.40 -14.67
C GLN A 228 -35.41 -13.05 -15.82
N LYS A 229 -34.96 -12.20 -16.76
CA LYS A 229 -35.81 -11.72 -17.85
C LYS A 229 -35.63 -12.50 -19.16
N ASN A 230 -34.77 -13.53 -19.16
CA ASN A 230 -34.41 -14.29 -20.36
C ASN A 230 -34.15 -13.38 -21.57
N ILE A 231 -33.47 -12.26 -21.35
CA ILE A 231 -33.30 -11.24 -22.39
C ILE A 231 -32.38 -11.82 -23.44
N ARG A 232 -32.96 -12.13 -24.60
CA ARG A 232 -32.23 -12.50 -25.80
C ARG A 232 -32.16 -11.25 -26.67
N PHE A 233 -30.95 -10.83 -27.01
CA PHE A 233 -30.79 -9.82 -28.04
C PHE A 233 -31.30 -10.39 -29.36
N THR A 234 -32.34 -9.79 -29.93
CA THR A 234 -32.83 -10.18 -31.26
C THR A 234 -31.88 -9.59 -32.30
N LEU A 235 -30.78 -10.28 -32.59
CA LEU A 235 -29.85 -9.90 -33.64
C LEU A 235 -30.42 -10.34 -34.99
N THR A 236 -30.87 -9.38 -35.79
CA THR A 236 -31.57 -9.63 -37.06
C THR A 236 -30.59 -9.86 -38.21
N THR A 237 -29.36 -9.35 -38.12
CA THR A 237 -28.36 -9.46 -39.20
C THR A 237 -27.10 -10.21 -38.76
N ASN A 238 -26.45 -10.90 -39.72
CA ASN A 238 -25.18 -11.61 -39.46
C ASN A 238 -24.06 -10.66 -39.01
N TYR A 239 -24.03 -9.43 -39.54
CA TYR A 239 -23.05 -8.42 -39.14
C TYR A 239 -23.13 -8.08 -37.64
N GLN A 240 -24.34 -7.93 -37.09
CA GLN A 240 -24.54 -7.67 -35.67
C GLN A 240 -24.03 -8.82 -34.77
N ARG A 241 -24.12 -10.07 -35.23
CA ARG A 241 -23.60 -11.24 -34.50
C ARG A 241 -22.08 -11.23 -34.43
N TRP A 242 -21.41 -10.89 -35.53
CA TRP A 242 -19.96 -10.74 -35.57
C TRP A 242 -19.48 -9.56 -34.74
N ILE A 243 -20.18 -8.42 -34.76
CA ILE A 243 -19.89 -7.31 -33.84
C ILE A 243 -19.99 -7.77 -32.39
N LEU A 244 -21.09 -8.44 -32.01
CA LEU A 244 -21.26 -8.92 -30.64
C LEU A 244 -20.11 -9.86 -30.23
N LEU A 245 -19.69 -10.76 -31.12
CA LEU A 245 -18.55 -11.65 -30.88
C LEU A 245 -17.25 -10.87 -30.64
N VAL A 246 -16.92 -9.93 -31.53
CA VAL A 246 -15.69 -9.12 -31.41
C VAL A 246 -15.73 -8.25 -30.15
N THR A 247 -16.85 -7.60 -29.87
CA THR A 247 -17.00 -6.80 -28.64
C THR A 247 -16.85 -7.68 -27.40
N THR A 248 -17.44 -8.87 -27.41
CA THR A 248 -17.33 -9.82 -26.30
C THR A 248 -15.90 -10.31 -26.10
N SER A 249 -15.19 -10.66 -27.19
CA SER A 249 -13.80 -11.09 -27.10
C SER A 249 -12.90 -9.98 -26.59
N VAL A 250 -13.09 -8.73 -27.05
CA VAL A 250 -12.37 -7.55 -26.54
C VAL A 250 -12.62 -7.36 -25.05
N ILE A 251 -13.87 -7.46 -24.58
CA ILE A 251 -14.20 -7.32 -23.15
C ILE A 251 -13.52 -8.41 -22.32
N ILE A 252 -13.56 -9.67 -22.76
CA ILE A 252 -12.92 -10.79 -22.03
C ILE A 252 -11.40 -10.62 -21.97
N VAL A 253 -10.76 -10.29 -23.10
CA VAL A 253 -9.31 -10.05 -23.16
C VAL A 253 -8.93 -8.87 -22.27
N ALA A 254 -9.63 -7.73 -22.39
CA ALA A 254 -9.37 -6.55 -21.59
C ALA A 254 -9.56 -6.83 -20.09
N ALA A 255 -10.64 -7.50 -19.69
CA ALA A 255 -10.89 -7.88 -18.31
C ALA A 255 -9.79 -8.82 -17.77
N THR A 256 -9.27 -9.72 -18.59
CA THR A 256 -8.19 -10.64 -18.21
C THR A 256 -6.87 -9.89 -18.01
N LEU A 257 -6.48 -9.05 -18.96
CA LEU A 257 -5.23 -8.28 -18.88
C LEU A 257 -5.27 -7.27 -17.73
N VAL A 258 -6.37 -6.54 -17.58
CA VAL A 258 -6.58 -5.59 -16.47
C VAL A 258 -6.67 -6.32 -15.13
N GLY A 259 -7.38 -7.44 -15.05
CA GLY A 259 -7.43 -8.25 -13.82
C GLY A 259 -6.03 -8.74 -13.43
N GLY A 260 -5.25 -9.23 -14.40
CA GLY A 260 -3.87 -9.65 -14.21
C GLY A 260 -2.95 -8.51 -13.76
N THR A 261 -3.05 -7.31 -14.35
CA THR A 261 -2.26 -6.15 -13.89
C THR A 261 -2.62 -5.73 -12.48
N VAL A 262 -3.91 -5.72 -12.13
CA VAL A 262 -4.36 -5.33 -10.79
C VAL A 262 -3.91 -6.32 -9.73
N ILE A 263 -4.01 -7.63 -10.00
CA ILE A 263 -3.51 -8.66 -9.08
C ILE A 263 -2.00 -8.49 -8.90
N ARG A 264 -1.26 -8.34 -10.00
CA ARG A 264 0.19 -8.15 -9.97
C ARG A 264 0.60 -6.89 -9.22
N SER A 265 -0.05 -5.75 -9.46
CA SER A 265 0.27 -4.51 -8.77
C SER A 265 -0.04 -4.60 -7.29
N LEU A 266 -1.14 -5.25 -6.89
CA LEU A 266 -1.47 -5.48 -5.48
C LEU A 266 -0.34 -6.20 -4.73
N ILE A 267 0.38 -7.12 -5.39
CA ILE A 267 1.46 -7.88 -4.76
C ILE A 267 2.80 -7.13 -4.87
N ALA A 268 3.12 -6.61 -6.05
CA ALA A 268 4.41 -6.01 -6.37
C ALA A 268 4.58 -4.58 -5.82
N ASP A 269 3.50 -3.78 -5.86
CA ASP A 269 3.53 -2.34 -5.54
C ASP A 269 2.99 -2.02 -4.14
N SER A 270 2.52 -3.02 -3.38
CA SER A 270 2.10 -2.83 -1.98
C SER A 270 3.24 -3.09 -1.00
N GLN A 271 3.14 -2.56 0.22
CA GLN A 271 3.98 -2.97 1.36
C GLN A 271 3.39 -4.17 2.12
N ILE A 272 2.36 -4.80 1.57
CA ILE A 272 1.61 -5.87 2.22
C ILE A 272 2.37 -7.20 2.07
N SER A 273 2.48 -7.94 3.17
CA SER A 273 3.00 -9.29 3.23
C SER A 273 1.90 -10.28 2.79
N PHE A 274 2.11 -10.92 1.63
CA PHE A 274 1.30 -12.05 1.15
C PHE A 274 1.99 -13.40 1.39
N ASN A 275 2.91 -13.47 2.37
CA ASN A 275 3.66 -14.68 2.64
C ASN A 275 2.83 -15.66 3.48
N VAL A 276 2.12 -16.56 2.79
CA VAL A 276 1.28 -17.60 3.44
C VAL A 276 2.12 -18.65 4.18
N ILE A 277 3.41 -18.81 3.85
CA ILE A 277 4.31 -19.73 4.55
C ILE A 277 4.62 -19.19 5.96
N ASN A 278 4.77 -17.87 6.10
CA ASN A 278 4.94 -17.21 7.40
C ASN A 278 3.62 -16.57 7.84
N PHE A 279 2.72 -17.37 8.41
CA PHE A 279 1.41 -16.91 8.88
C PHE A 279 1.48 -15.72 9.86
N PHE A 280 2.54 -15.63 10.68
CA PHE A 280 2.74 -14.50 11.61
C PHE A 280 3.04 -13.17 10.92
N SER A 281 3.43 -13.20 9.64
CA SER A 281 3.61 -12.00 8.84
C SER A 281 2.29 -11.42 8.32
N LEU A 282 1.17 -12.15 8.41
CA LEU A 282 -0.12 -11.69 7.91
C LEU A 282 -0.72 -10.64 8.84
N ASN A 283 -1.14 -9.51 8.27
CA ASN A 283 -1.78 -8.43 9.00
C ASN A 283 -3.20 -8.17 8.46
N PHE A 284 -3.88 -7.18 9.04
CA PHE A 284 -5.22 -6.77 8.60
C PHE A 284 -5.27 -6.39 7.11
N TYR A 285 -4.21 -5.76 6.58
CA TYR A 285 -4.11 -5.42 5.16
C TYR A 285 -3.95 -6.66 4.26
N SER A 286 -3.26 -7.71 4.71
CA SER A 286 -3.18 -8.99 4.00
C SER A 286 -4.57 -9.62 3.84
N VAL A 287 -5.40 -9.58 4.89
CA VAL A 287 -6.77 -10.09 4.84
C VAL A 287 -7.61 -9.30 3.83
N ILE A 288 -7.53 -7.97 3.86
CA ILE A 288 -8.22 -7.12 2.87
C ILE A 288 -7.72 -7.42 1.46
N GLY A 289 -6.42 -7.56 1.27
CA GLY A 289 -5.83 -7.96 -0.02
C GLY A 289 -6.40 -9.27 -0.54
N LEU A 290 -6.53 -10.29 0.31
CA LEU A 290 -7.18 -11.57 -0.05
C LEU A 290 -8.65 -11.39 -0.42
N VAL A 291 -9.41 -10.56 0.32
CA VAL A 291 -10.81 -10.24 -0.03
C VAL A 291 -10.89 -9.59 -1.41
N ILE A 292 -10.00 -8.65 -1.73
CA ILE A 292 -9.92 -8.01 -3.05
C ILE A 292 -9.67 -9.06 -4.14
N LEU A 293 -8.71 -9.97 -3.94
CA LEU A 293 -8.39 -11.04 -4.88
C LEU A 293 -9.60 -11.96 -5.10
N CYS A 294 -10.35 -12.30 -4.05
CA CYS A 294 -11.60 -13.05 -4.15
C CYS A 294 -12.67 -12.28 -4.94
N CYS A 295 -12.85 -10.98 -4.68
CA CYS A 295 -13.80 -10.16 -5.44
C CYS A 295 -13.45 -10.12 -6.93
N ILE A 296 -12.18 -9.90 -7.27
CA ILE A 296 -11.71 -9.90 -8.67
C ILE A 296 -11.99 -11.25 -9.33
N ALA A 297 -11.66 -12.36 -8.66
CA ALA A 297 -11.88 -13.71 -9.19
C ALA A 297 -13.37 -14.01 -9.44
N ILE A 298 -14.23 -13.74 -8.46
CA ILE A 298 -15.68 -13.98 -8.55
C ILE A 298 -16.31 -13.08 -9.63
N GLY A 299 -15.95 -11.79 -9.63
CA GLY A 299 -16.44 -10.84 -10.63
C GLY A 299 -16.01 -11.22 -12.04
N TYR A 300 -14.75 -11.63 -12.22
CA TYR A 300 -14.24 -12.09 -13.49
C TYR A 300 -14.96 -13.35 -13.99
N TYR A 301 -15.12 -14.34 -13.11
CA TYR A 301 -15.84 -15.57 -13.44
C TYR A 301 -17.27 -15.29 -13.95
N PHE A 302 -18.03 -14.50 -13.19
CA PHE A 302 -19.40 -14.16 -13.57
C PHE A 302 -19.46 -13.28 -14.82
N LEU A 303 -18.47 -12.41 -15.04
CA LEU A 303 -18.38 -11.61 -16.26
C LEU A 303 -18.22 -12.52 -17.48
N CYS A 304 -17.24 -13.43 -17.47
CA CYS A 304 -17.01 -14.36 -18.56
C CYS A 304 -18.23 -15.26 -18.81
N GLN A 305 -18.85 -15.79 -17.75
CA GLN A 305 -20.06 -16.60 -17.87
C GLN A 305 -21.21 -15.81 -18.51
N THR A 306 -21.41 -14.57 -18.08
CA THR A 306 -22.45 -13.68 -18.63
C THR A 306 -22.20 -13.39 -20.11
N MET A 307 -20.95 -13.12 -20.48
CA MET A 307 -20.54 -12.88 -21.86
C MET A 307 -20.79 -14.09 -22.77
N VAL A 308 -20.45 -15.30 -22.30
CA VAL A 308 -20.75 -16.54 -23.04
C VAL A 308 -22.25 -16.77 -23.16
N PHE A 309 -23.03 -16.51 -22.10
CA PHE A 309 -24.49 -16.61 -22.12
C PHE A 309 -25.12 -15.70 -23.19
N LEU A 310 -24.61 -14.48 -23.36
CA LEU A 310 -25.10 -13.55 -24.39
C LEU A 310 -24.83 -14.03 -25.82
N LEU A 311 -23.77 -14.80 -26.03
CA LEU A 311 -23.36 -15.29 -27.35
C LEU A 311 -24.01 -16.63 -27.75
N LYS A 312 -24.30 -17.50 -26.77
CA LYS A 312 -24.81 -18.87 -26.98
C LYS A 312 -26.04 -18.97 -27.92
N PRO A 313 -27.03 -18.05 -27.89
CA PRO A 313 -28.18 -18.10 -28.79
C PRO A 313 -27.86 -17.87 -30.27
N HIS A 314 -26.71 -17.27 -30.59
CA HIS A 314 -26.37 -16.83 -31.94
C HIS A 314 -25.42 -17.76 -32.68
N PHE A 315 -24.71 -18.63 -31.96
CA PHE A 315 -23.74 -19.55 -32.53
C PHE A 315 -23.94 -20.97 -31.96
N PRO A 316 -24.31 -21.96 -32.79
CA PRO A 316 -24.56 -23.33 -32.34
C PRO A 316 -23.30 -24.04 -31.80
N LYS A 317 -22.11 -23.65 -32.26
CA LYS A 317 -20.80 -24.08 -31.73
C LYS A 317 -19.98 -22.85 -31.32
N ILE A 318 -20.35 -22.25 -30.19
CA ILE A 318 -19.78 -20.96 -29.76
C ILE A 318 -18.28 -21.03 -29.45
N PHE A 319 -17.81 -22.10 -28.79
CA PHE A 319 -16.46 -22.13 -28.23
C PHE A 319 -15.34 -22.05 -29.28
N PRO A 320 -15.32 -22.83 -30.39
CA PRO A 320 -14.27 -22.69 -31.40
C PRO A 320 -14.17 -21.28 -31.99
N VAL A 321 -15.32 -20.63 -32.22
CA VAL A 321 -15.39 -19.28 -32.77
C VAL A 321 -14.92 -18.24 -31.74
N LEU A 322 -15.34 -18.40 -30.48
CA LEU A 322 -14.89 -17.55 -29.37
C LEU A 322 -13.38 -17.69 -29.13
N TYR A 323 -12.84 -18.92 -29.18
CA TYR A 323 -11.41 -19.19 -29.07
C TYR A 323 -10.60 -18.43 -30.10
N LEU A 324 -10.99 -18.56 -31.37
CA LEU A 324 -10.32 -17.89 -32.47
C LEU A 324 -10.39 -16.37 -32.30
N ALA A 325 -11.56 -15.83 -31.95
CA ALA A 325 -11.74 -14.40 -31.71
C ALA A 325 -10.89 -13.88 -30.53
N VAL A 326 -10.84 -14.61 -29.41
CA VAL A 326 -10.03 -14.24 -28.24
C VAL A 326 -8.54 -14.38 -28.55
N CYS A 327 -8.11 -15.38 -29.32
CA CYS A 327 -6.72 -15.51 -29.77
C CYS A 327 -6.29 -14.31 -30.62
N ILE A 328 -7.09 -13.96 -31.64
CA ILE A 328 -6.79 -12.83 -32.53
C ILE A 328 -6.77 -11.52 -31.74
N THR A 329 -7.82 -11.25 -30.96
CA THR A 329 -7.91 -10.00 -30.18
C THR A 329 -6.86 -9.92 -29.08
N GLY A 330 -6.51 -11.04 -28.46
CA GLY A 330 -5.43 -11.14 -27.47
C GLY A 330 -4.06 -10.88 -28.06
N LEU A 331 -3.72 -11.53 -29.18
CA LEU A 331 -2.45 -11.29 -29.89
C LEU A 331 -2.36 -9.85 -30.39
N LEU A 332 -3.45 -9.30 -30.92
CA LEU A 332 -3.52 -7.91 -31.37
C LEU A 332 -3.33 -6.94 -30.19
N ALA A 333 -3.94 -7.21 -29.04
CA ALA A 333 -3.74 -6.42 -27.82
C ALA A 333 -2.27 -6.43 -27.36
N LEU A 334 -1.59 -7.60 -27.43
CA LEU A 334 -0.17 -7.71 -27.10
C LEU A 334 0.71 -6.91 -28.08
N THR A 335 0.44 -7.00 -29.39
CA THR A 335 1.20 -6.28 -30.42
C THR A 335 1.05 -4.77 -30.29
N LEU A 336 -0.15 -4.29 -29.95
CA LEU A 336 -0.40 -2.85 -29.75
C LEU A 336 0.05 -2.33 -28.38
N GLY A 337 0.56 -3.19 -27.50
CA GLY A 337 0.96 -2.82 -26.14
C GLY A 337 -0.22 -2.40 -25.26
N PHE A 338 -1.42 -2.92 -25.51
CA PHE A 338 -2.57 -2.68 -24.66
C PHE A 338 -2.37 -3.36 -23.30
N GLY A 339 -2.12 -2.54 -22.29
CA GLY A 339 -1.79 -2.95 -20.93
C GLY A 339 -0.31 -2.70 -20.62
N SER A 340 -0.01 -2.23 -19.41
CA SER A 340 1.38 -2.03 -18.93
C SER A 340 2.17 -3.35 -18.77
N LEU A 341 1.60 -4.47 -19.21
CA LEU A 341 2.22 -5.79 -19.22
C LEU A 341 3.02 -5.98 -20.51
N ILE A 342 4.21 -5.40 -20.54
CA ILE A 342 5.20 -5.73 -21.55
C ILE A 342 5.99 -6.95 -21.04
N GLY A 343 6.04 -8.02 -21.84
CA GLY A 343 6.88 -9.20 -21.58
C GLY A 343 6.13 -10.51 -21.32
N SER A 344 6.84 -11.47 -20.71
CA SER A 344 6.42 -12.87 -20.56
C SER A 344 5.11 -13.08 -19.77
N PHE A 345 4.82 -12.22 -18.80
CA PHE A 345 3.60 -12.31 -17.98
C PHE A 345 2.32 -12.21 -18.82
N ALA A 346 2.27 -11.31 -19.81
CA ALA A 346 1.09 -11.11 -20.63
C ALA A 346 0.77 -12.36 -21.48
N ILE A 347 1.81 -13.03 -21.98
CA ILE A 347 1.69 -14.28 -22.73
C ILE A 347 1.18 -15.39 -21.80
N TYR A 348 1.73 -15.53 -20.58
CA TYR A 348 1.23 -16.50 -19.61
C TYR A 348 -0.24 -16.24 -19.24
N THR A 349 -0.66 -14.98 -19.09
CA THR A 349 -2.07 -14.64 -18.84
C THR A 349 -2.99 -14.99 -20.01
N LEU A 350 -2.52 -14.85 -21.26
CA LEU A 350 -3.28 -15.25 -22.43
C LEU A 350 -3.42 -16.77 -22.52
N ILE A 351 -2.35 -17.51 -22.26
CA ILE A 351 -2.39 -18.99 -22.20
C ILE A 351 -3.34 -19.44 -21.10
N TRP A 352 -3.28 -18.81 -19.93
CA TRP A 352 -4.21 -19.06 -18.84
C TRP A 352 -5.66 -18.77 -19.23
N LEU A 353 -5.93 -17.68 -19.97
CA LEU A 353 -7.26 -17.37 -20.49
C LEU A 353 -7.78 -18.48 -21.43
N MET A 354 -6.94 -19.00 -22.31
CA MET A 354 -7.33 -20.09 -23.20
C MET A 354 -7.66 -21.37 -22.43
N CYS A 355 -6.87 -21.69 -21.40
CA CYS A 355 -7.15 -22.79 -20.48
C CYS A 355 -8.46 -22.56 -19.70
N PHE A 356 -8.70 -21.34 -19.22
CA PHE A 356 -9.93 -20.98 -18.53
C PHE A 356 -11.17 -21.16 -19.41
N LEU A 357 -11.14 -20.66 -20.66
CA LEU A 357 -12.23 -20.85 -21.62
C LEU A 357 -12.45 -22.33 -21.96
N PHE A 358 -11.42 -23.18 -21.82
CA PHE A 358 -11.48 -24.61 -22.13
C PHE A 358 -12.26 -25.33 -21.06
N LEU A 359 -11.91 -25.04 -19.81
CA LEU A 359 -12.62 -25.52 -18.65
C LEU A 359 -14.06 -25.03 -18.65
N LEU A 360 -14.31 -23.79 -19.08
CA LEU A 360 -15.66 -23.22 -19.19
C LEU A 360 -16.52 -23.89 -20.29
N ASN A 361 -15.91 -24.44 -21.35
CA ASN A 361 -16.61 -25.22 -22.39
C ASN A 361 -17.06 -26.60 -21.89
N THR A 362 -16.48 -27.09 -20.81
CA THR A 362 -16.78 -28.44 -20.34
C THR A 362 -18.14 -28.45 -19.63
N ASP A 363 -19.11 -29.22 -20.14
CA ASP A 363 -20.48 -29.28 -19.62
C ASP A 363 -20.56 -29.61 -18.11
N TYR A 364 -19.60 -30.40 -17.61
CA TYR A 364 -19.48 -30.74 -16.19
C TYR A 364 -19.16 -29.53 -15.30
N LEU A 365 -18.47 -28.52 -15.83
CA LEU A 365 -17.99 -27.34 -15.09
C LEU A 365 -18.83 -26.09 -15.34
N ASP A 366 -19.81 -26.15 -16.25
CA ASP A 366 -20.73 -25.05 -16.52
C ASP A 366 -21.71 -24.85 -15.33
N LEU A 367 -21.70 -23.65 -14.74
CA LEU A 367 -22.60 -23.21 -13.67
C LEU A 367 -23.87 -22.55 -14.22
N LEU A 368 -24.20 -22.73 -15.51
CA LEU A 368 -25.40 -22.13 -16.13
C LEU A 368 -26.73 -22.69 -15.64
N ALA A 369 -26.75 -23.87 -15.02
CA ALA A 369 -27.99 -24.41 -14.46
C ALA A 369 -28.41 -23.65 -13.20
N SER A 370 -29.70 -23.34 -13.07
CA SER A 370 -30.31 -22.52 -12.01
C SER A 370 -30.10 -23.02 -10.57
N ARG A 371 -29.41 -24.15 -10.37
CA ARG A 371 -28.99 -24.66 -9.06
C ARG A 371 -27.49 -24.55 -8.92
N ILE A 372 -27.07 -23.86 -7.86
CA ILE A 372 -25.68 -23.88 -7.39
C ILE A 372 -25.37 -25.32 -6.98
N VAL A 373 -24.64 -26.05 -7.82
CA VAL A 373 -24.09 -27.35 -7.45
C VAL A 373 -22.77 -27.07 -6.72
N SER A 374 -22.75 -27.32 -5.42
CA SER A 374 -21.62 -26.97 -4.55
C SER A 374 -20.28 -27.52 -5.05
N SER A 375 -20.25 -28.72 -5.65
CA SER A 375 -19.03 -29.33 -6.18
C SER A 375 -18.39 -28.53 -7.33
N LYS A 376 -19.20 -27.92 -8.21
CA LYS A 376 -18.70 -27.10 -9.32
C LYS A 376 -18.09 -25.79 -8.83
N MET A 377 -18.67 -25.17 -7.79
CA MET A 377 -18.09 -23.98 -7.16
C MET A 377 -16.73 -24.28 -6.52
N VAL A 378 -16.60 -25.42 -5.84
CA VAL A 378 -15.33 -25.83 -5.22
C VAL A 378 -14.21 -25.95 -6.26
N PHE A 379 -14.49 -26.54 -7.43
CA PHE A 379 -13.52 -26.59 -8.53
C PHE A 379 -13.05 -25.20 -8.96
N TRP A 380 -13.99 -24.26 -9.19
CA TRP A 380 -13.63 -22.91 -9.62
C TRP A 380 -12.86 -22.14 -8.54
N ILE A 381 -13.24 -22.27 -7.28
CA ILE A 381 -12.49 -21.70 -6.15
C ILE A 381 -11.06 -22.24 -6.13
N PHE A 382 -10.90 -23.56 -6.30
CA PHE A 382 -9.58 -24.18 -6.37
C PHE A 382 -8.76 -23.67 -7.56
N PHE A 383 -9.35 -23.62 -8.76
CA PHE A 383 -8.69 -23.14 -9.98
C PHE A 383 -8.20 -21.69 -9.83
N PHE A 384 -9.04 -20.78 -9.35
CA PHE A 384 -8.65 -19.39 -9.10
C PHE A 384 -7.63 -19.28 -7.97
N SER A 385 -7.76 -20.06 -6.90
CA SER A 385 -6.81 -20.08 -5.78
C SER A 385 -5.41 -20.48 -6.24
N VAL A 386 -5.28 -21.58 -7.00
CA VAL A 386 -3.99 -22.02 -7.56
C VAL A 386 -3.40 -20.95 -8.49
N SER A 387 -4.23 -20.36 -9.35
CA SER A 387 -3.81 -19.35 -10.31
C SER A 387 -3.29 -18.09 -9.62
N ILE A 388 -4.02 -17.57 -8.63
CA ILE A 388 -3.64 -16.38 -7.86
C ILE A 388 -2.41 -16.67 -7.00
N THR A 389 -2.35 -17.85 -6.35
CA THR A 389 -1.19 -18.25 -5.54
C THR A 389 0.08 -18.33 -6.39
N SER A 390 -0.01 -18.84 -7.62
CA SER A 390 1.12 -18.86 -8.56
C SER A 390 1.64 -17.44 -8.85
N ILE A 391 0.73 -16.47 -9.07
CA ILE A 391 1.10 -15.06 -9.25
C ILE A 391 1.73 -14.48 -7.98
N ILE A 392 1.16 -14.76 -6.80
CA ILE A 392 1.69 -14.32 -5.50
C ILE A 392 3.13 -14.80 -5.32
N ILE A 393 3.39 -16.09 -5.51
CA ILE A 393 4.73 -16.66 -5.33
C ILE A 393 5.72 -16.03 -6.31
N SER A 394 5.35 -15.94 -7.58
CA SER A 394 6.22 -15.37 -8.62
C SER A 394 6.58 -13.90 -8.33
N GLU A 395 5.58 -13.07 -8.03
CA GLU A 395 5.81 -11.64 -7.80
C GLU A 395 6.48 -11.38 -6.44
N ASN A 396 6.21 -12.19 -5.42
CA ASN A 396 6.89 -12.07 -4.13
C ASN A 396 8.39 -12.41 -4.24
N ASN A 397 8.75 -13.45 -5.00
CA ASN A 397 10.16 -13.77 -5.26
C ASN A 397 10.88 -12.63 -6.01
N ARG A 398 10.20 -12.01 -6.99
CA ARG A 398 10.75 -10.86 -7.73
C ARG A 398 10.91 -9.63 -6.84
N LYS A 399 9.95 -9.39 -5.94
CA LYS A 399 9.97 -8.31 -4.96
C LYS A 399 11.11 -8.51 -3.95
N GLU A 400 11.27 -9.72 -3.44
CA GLU A 400 12.36 -10.08 -2.53
C GLU A 400 13.73 -9.87 -3.19
N LEU A 401 13.91 -10.32 -4.43
CA LEU A 401 15.15 -10.10 -5.17
C LEU A 401 15.45 -8.61 -5.36
N ARG A 402 14.43 -7.81 -5.69
CA ARG A 402 14.57 -6.35 -5.83
C ARG A 402 14.99 -5.69 -4.52
N ASN A 403 14.39 -6.12 -3.40
CA ASN A 403 14.75 -5.62 -2.08
C ASN A 403 16.20 -5.99 -1.73
N ARG A 404 16.63 -7.23 -1.99
CA ARG A 404 18.02 -7.67 -1.77
C ARG A 404 19.01 -6.82 -2.58
N ASN A 405 18.73 -6.56 -3.85
CA ASN A 405 19.57 -5.70 -4.69
C ASN A 405 19.64 -4.26 -4.14
N HIS A 406 18.49 -3.71 -3.73
CA HIS A 406 18.43 -2.37 -3.14
C HIS A 406 19.20 -2.28 -1.82
N TYR A 407 19.10 -3.27 -0.94
CA TYR A 407 19.89 -3.33 0.29
C TYR A 407 21.39 -3.45 0.00
N ALA A 408 21.78 -4.26 -0.98
CA ALA A 408 23.17 -4.37 -1.40
C ALA A 408 23.73 -3.02 -1.92
N GLU A 409 22.94 -2.27 -2.68
CA GLU A 409 23.30 -0.92 -3.16
C GLU A 409 23.45 0.09 -2.02
N ILE A 410 22.52 0.08 -1.05
CA ILE A 410 22.62 0.92 0.16
C ILE A 410 23.87 0.57 0.95
N LEU A 411 24.16 -0.72 1.14
CA LEU A 411 25.35 -1.16 1.86
C LEU A 411 26.63 -0.79 1.10
N ALA A 412 26.68 -0.98 -0.22
CA ALA A 412 27.82 -0.58 -1.04
C ALA A 412 28.08 0.94 -0.97
N THR A 413 27.03 1.75 -0.96
CA THR A 413 27.14 3.21 -0.86
C THR A 413 27.58 3.67 0.54
N LYS A 414 27.20 2.91 1.58
CA LYS A 414 27.61 3.17 2.98
C LYS A 414 29.01 2.65 3.30
N VAL A 415 29.48 1.60 2.62
CA VAL A 415 30.85 1.08 2.72
C VAL A 415 31.75 2.00 1.88
N ASP A 416 31.94 3.20 2.43
CA ASP A 416 33.01 4.15 2.17
C ASP A 416 33.20 4.58 0.70
N PRO A 417 32.81 5.81 0.30
CA PRO A 417 33.15 6.41 -0.98
C PRO A 417 34.67 6.44 -1.27
N ALA A 418 35.52 6.34 -0.24
CA ALA A 418 36.97 6.23 -0.38
C ALA A 418 37.45 4.81 -0.70
N SER A 419 36.65 3.76 -0.45
CA SER A 419 37.05 2.37 -0.71
C SER A 419 37.21 2.08 -2.20
N GLN A 420 36.40 2.70 -3.05
CA GLN A 420 36.44 2.50 -4.51
C GLN A 420 37.74 3.06 -5.14
N PRO A 421 38.16 4.32 -4.86
CA PRO A 421 39.47 4.80 -5.29
C PRO A 421 40.62 4.04 -4.62
N ILE A 422 40.53 3.65 -3.35
CA ILE A 422 41.57 2.85 -2.66
C ILE A 422 41.72 1.46 -3.29
N LEU A 423 40.62 0.77 -3.58
CA LEU A 423 40.61 -0.55 -4.23
C LEU A 423 41.14 -0.46 -5.66
N ASN A 424 40.75 0.57 -6.41
CA ASN A 424 41.31 0.84 -7.74
C ASN A 424 42.82 1.16 -7.66
N SER A 425 43.27 1.94 -6.68
CA SER A 425 44.70 2.20 -6.47
C SER A 425 45.48 0.94 -6.06
N MET A 426 44.91 0.08 -5.20
CA MET A 426 45.51 -1.21 -4.86
C MET A 426 45.57 -2.14 -6.09
N LEU A 427 44.48 -2.27 -6.86
CA LEU A 427 44.45 -3.07 -8.09
C LEU A 427 45.43 -2.55 -9.14
N THR A 428 45.67 -1.24 -9.19
CA THR A 428 46.70 -0.65 -10.07
C THR A 428 48.11 -1.07 -9.64
N ASN A 429 48.39 -1.13 -8.33
CA ASN A 429 49.66 -1.63 -7.80
C ASN A 429 49.86 -3.15 -8.01
N PHE A 430 48.78 -3.92 -8.21
CA PHE A 430 48.83 -5.36 -8.50
C PHE A 430 48.81 -5.69 -10.01
N ARG A 431 48.81 -4.69 -10.91
CA ARG A 431 48.96 -4.95 -12.34
C ARG A 431 50.37 -5.48 -12.63
N LEU A 432 50.42 -6.59 -13.36
CA LEU A 432 51.67 -7.25 -13.80
C LEU A 432 52.65 -6.27 -14.45
N ASP A 433 52.16 -5.30 -15.22
CA ASP A 433 53.00 -4.29 -15.89
C ASP A 433 53.68 -3.32 -14.90
N PHE A 434 52.99 -2.95 -13.82
CA PHE A 434 53.52 -2.08 -12.77
C PHE A 434 54.52 -2.82 -11.87
N LEU A 435 54.21 -4.08 -11.53
CA LEU A 435 55.11 -4.97 -10.79
C LEU A 435 56.36 -5.33 -11.59
N ALA A 436 56.24 -5.55 -12.90
CA ALA A 436 57.36 -5.79 -13.79
C ALA A 436 58.28 -4.55 -13.90
N GLY A 437 57.70 -3.35 -13.99
CA GLY A 437 58.46 -2.09 -14.06
C GLY A 437 59.16 -1.67 -12.76
N ASN A 438 58.71 -2.16 -11.60
CA ASN A 438 59.29 -1.84 -10.28
C ASN A 438 60.00 -3.02 -9.60
N PHE A 439 60.22 -4.13 -10.32
CA PHE A 439 60.78 -5.37 -9.78
C PHE A 439 62.16 -5.18 -9.15
N GLU A 440 62.98 -4.27 -9.68
CA GLU A 440 64.31 -3.99 -9.14
C GLU A 440 64.32 -3.33 -7.75
N ARG A 441 63.20 -2.73 -7.31
CA ARG A 441 63.06 -2.13 -5.98
C ARG A 441 62.68 -3.13 -4.88
N LEU A 442 62.35 -4.37 -5.25
CA LEU A 442 61.96 -5.45 -4.34
C LEU A 442 63.12 -6.40 -4.01
N LYS A 443 64.33 -6.09 -4.49
CA LYS A 443 65.59 -6.78 -4.19
C LYS A 443 66.33 -6.04 -3.09
#